data_AF-A0A3P7RK78-F1
#
_entry.id   AF-A0A3P7RK78-F1
#
_cell.length_a   1.000
_cell.length_b   1.000
_cell.length_c   1.000
_cell.angle_alpha   90.00
_cell.angle_beta   90.00
_cell.angle_gamma   90.00
#
_symmetry.space_group_name_H-M   'P 1'
#
loop_
_entity.id
_entity.type
_entity.pdbx_description
1 polymer ?
#
loop_
_entity_poly.entity_id
_entity_poly.type
_entity_poly.pdbx_seq_one_letter_code
_entity_poly.pdbx_strand_id
1 'polypeptide(L)'
;MLHPIACAYCLDENAGTDLTPLNETYGTESGAMHICGHVFRCGEPTYSCKECACDPTCVLCYQCFLNSTHKAHKYRMTTSGGSGYCDCGDVEAWKQDPACDLHKVQQDEQQTSKKCEIKQDVSFHYISTNTLNLISSVVV
;
A
#
# COMPACT_ATOMS: atom_id res chain seq x y z
N MET A 1 11.41 -5.85 3.14
CA MET A 1 10.68 -7.10 2.87
C MET A 1 9.84 -6.85 1.64
N LEU A 2 10.07 -7.59 0.55
CA LEU A 2 9.34 -7.40 -0.71
C LEU A 2 7.84 -7.73 -0.50
N HIS A 3 6.96 -6.86 -1.00
CA HIS A 3 5.52 -7.06 -0.97
C HIS A 3 5.15 -8.29 -1.83
N PRO A 4 4.27 -9.19 -1.36
CA PRO A 4 4.00 -10.50 -1.98
C PRO A 4 3.45 -10.47 -3.41
N ILE A 5 3.13 -9.29 -3.95
CA ILE A 5 2.62 -9.11 -5.32
C ILE A 5 3.76 -9.09 -6.36
N ALA A 6 4.98 -8.74 -5.97
CA ALA A 6 6.10 -8.57 -6.91
C ALA A 6 6.71 -9.90 -7.42
N CYS A 7 6.42 -11.04 -6.77
CA CYS A 7 7.03 -12.33 -7.13
C CYS A 7 6.36 -13.05 -8.30
N ALA A 8 5.20 -12.61 -8.79
CA ALA A 8 4.42 -13.37 -9.77
C ALA A 8 4.81 -13.13 -11.24
N TYR A 9 5.64 -12.13 -11.56
CA TYR A 9 5.79 -11.65 -12.94
C TYR A 9 7.12 -12.02 -13.64
N CYS A 10 7.95 -12.87 -13.05
CA CYS A 10 9.26 -13.19 -13.64
C CYS A 10 9.26 -14.35 -14.66
N LEU A 11 8.11 -14.94 -15.02
CA LEU A 11 8.05 -15.98 -16.04
C LEU A 11 6.77 -15.78 -16.87
N ASP A 12 6.91 -15.24 -18.09
CA ASP A 12 6.17 -15.61 -19.31
C ASP A 12 6.03 -14.40 -20.28
N GLU A 13 6.70 -14.48 -21.44
CA GLU A 13 6.67 -13.45 -22.50
C GLU A 13 5.37 -13.44 -23.35
N ASN A 14 4.30 -14.13 -22.92
CA ASN A 14 3.08 -14.28 -23.73
C ASN A 14 1.77 -14.08 -22.96
N ALA A 15 1.80 -13.51 -21.75
CA ALA A 15 0.57 -13.15 -21.03
C ALA A 15 0.06 -11.78 -21.52
N GLY A 16 -1.02 -11.80 -22.32
CA GLY A 16 -1.82 -10.63 -22.61
C GLY A 16 -2.23 -9.90 -21.32
N THR A 17 -2.38 -8.59 -21.44
CA THR A 17 -2.52 -7.60 -20.37
C THR A 17 -3.89 -7.60 -19.71
N ASP A 18 -4.45 -8.75 -19.38
CA ASP A 18 -5.78 -8.83 -18.82
C ASP A 18 -5.74 -9.21 -17.33
N LEU A 19 -5.78 -8.17 -16.50
CA LEU A 19 -5.90 -8.29 -15.04
C LEU A 19 -7.35 -8.54 -14.60
N THR A 20 -8.32 -8.62 -15.54
CA THR A 20 -9.72 -8.89 -15.20
C THR A 20 -9.93 -10.19 -14.41
N PRO A 21 -9.22 -11.32 -14.67
CA PRO A 21 -9.45 -12.54 -13.92
C PRO A 21 -8.90 -12.50 -12.48
N LEU A 22 -7.90 -11.64 -12.20
CA LEU A 22 -7.34 -11.48 -10.85
C LEU A 22 -8.09 -10.42 -10.03
N ASN A 23 -8.69 -9.43 -10.70
CA ASN A 23 -9.61 -8.49 -10.06
C ASN A 23 -10.92 -9.15 -9.62
N GLU A 24 -11.34 -10.27 -10.22
CA GLU A 24 -12.54 -11.00 -9.78
C GLU A 24 -12.30 -11.91 -8.57
N THR A 25 -11.05 -12.35 -8.33
CA THR A 25 -10.72 -13.24 -7.20
C THR A 25 -10.30 -12.46 -5.94
N TYR A 26 -9.73 -11.27 -6.10
CA TYR A 26 -9.40 -10.34 -5.02
C TYR A 26 -10.11 -9.00 -5.16
N GLY A 27 -11.28 -9.00 -5.82
CA GLY A 27 -12.17 -7.86 -5.94
C GLY A 27 -12.77 -7.49 -4.58
N THR A 28 -11.91 -7.05 -3.68
CA THR A 28 -12.34 -6.28 -2.53
C THR A 28 -12.90 -5.01 -3.11
N GLU A 29 -14.16 -4.79 -2.80
CA GLU A 29 -14.80 -3.49 -2.63
C GLU A 29 -13.84 -2.64 -1.76
N SER A 30 -12.83 -2.05 -2.40
CA SER A 30 -11.59 -1.71 -1.71
C SER A 30 -11.75 -0.33 -1.11
N GLY A 31 -11.90 -0.27 0.21
CA GLY A 31 -11.50 0.90 0.97
C GLY A 31 -10.13 1.37 0.46
N ALA A 32 -10.02 2.68 0.18
CA ALA A 32 -8.93 3.31 -0.53
C ALA A 32 -7.56 2.71 -0.17
N MET A 33 -6.99 1.90 -1.06
CA MET A 33 -5.60 1.48 -0.95
C MET A 33 -4.75 2.74 -1.06
N HIS A 34 -3.95 3.02 -0.03
CA HIS A 34 -3.21 4.27 0.10
C HIS A 34 -2.01 4.36 -0.87
N ILE A 35 -1.56 3.23 -1.41
CA ILE A 35 -0.40 3.12 -2.31
C ILE A 35 -0.84 2.54 -3.65
N CYS A 36 -0.35 3.12 -4.75
CA CYS A 36 -0.68 2.68 -6.10
C CYS A 36 0.00 1.36 -6.48
N GLY A 37 1.33 1.29 -6.39
CA GLY A 37 2.10 0.06 -6.68
C GLY A 37 2.04 -0.44 -8.14
N HIS A 38 1.52 0.36 -9.09
CA HIS A 38 1.47 -0.01 -10.50
C HIS A 38 2.86 -0.35 -11.04
N VAL A 39 3.03 -1.57 -11.56
CA VAL A 39 4.29 -2.06 -12.13
C VAL A 39 4.41 -1.62 -13.59
N PHE A 40 5.50 -0.95 -13.92
CA PHE A 40 5.67 -0.37 -15.26
C PHE A 40 5.99 -1.41 -16.33
N ARG A 41 5.39 -1.22 -17.51
CA ARG A 41 5.70 -2.00 -18.72
C ARG A 41 6.79 -1.35 -19.56
N CYS A 42 7.46 -2.14 -20.38
CA CYS A 42 8.44 -1.61 -21.33
C CYS A 42 7.72 -0.67 -22.32
N GLY A 43 8.26 0.53 -22.52
CA GLY A 43 7.63 1.55 -23.34
C GLY A 43 6.62 2.44 -22.59
N GLU A 44 6.27 2.12 -21.34
CA GLU A 44 5.30 2.90 -20.57
C GLU A 44 5.91 4.22 -20.07
N PRO A 45 5.17 5.34 -20.14
CA PRO A 45 5.67 6.61 -19.62
C PRO A 45 5.67 6.66 -18.09
N THR A 46 6.77 7.15 -17.53
CA THR A 46 6.95 7.44 -16.10
C THR A 46 7.18 8.93 -15.90
N TYR A 47 6.72 9.46 -14.77
CA TYR A 47 6.76 10.89 -14.46
C TYR A 47 7.45 11.15 -13.13
N SER A 48 8.52 11.93 -13.13
CA SER A 48 9.26 12.31 -11.91
C SER A 48 9.22 13.82 -11.71
N CYS A 49 8.74 14.28 -10.55
CA CYS A 49 8.69 15.70 -10.20
C CYS A 49 10.06 16.17 -9.70
N LYS A 50 10.67 17.17 -10.36
CA LYS A 50 12.01 17.67 -10.00
C LYS A 50 12.02 18.45 -8.69
N GLU A 51 10.86 18.94 -8.26
CA GLU A 51 10.72 19.78 -7.07
C GLU A 51 10.41 18.90 -5.86
N CYS A 52 9.49 17.96 -6.03
CA CYS A 52 8.93 17.18 -4.92
C CYS A 52 9.60 15.83 -4.69
N ALA A 53 10.25 15.22 -5.67
CA ALA A 53 10.90 13.93 -5.48
C ALA A 53 12.03 14.02 -4.44
N CYS A 54 12.10 13.03 -3.55
CA CYS A 54 13.20 12.89 -2.59
C CYS A 54 14.50 12.50 -3.29
N ASP A 55 14.42 11.64 -4.32
CA ASP A 55 15.56 11.26 -5.14
C ASP A 55 15.16 11.04 -6.62
N PRO A 56 16.13 10.89 -7.56
CA PRO A 56 15.85 10.80 -8.99
C PRO A 56 15.12 9.52 -9.46
N THR A 57 14.93 8.55 -8.57
CA THR A 57 14.24 7.28 -8.85
C THR A 57 12.74 7.35 -8.57
N CYS A 58 12.26 8.37 -7.84
CA CYS A 58 10.84 8.53 -7.53
C CYS A 58 10.03 8.85 -8.81
N VAL A 59 9.02 8.01 -9.09
CA VAL A 59 8.24 8.02 -10.32
C VAL A 59 6.76 7.74 -10.08
N LEU A 60 5.92 8.41 -10.87
CA LEU A 60 4.48 8.19 -10.94
C LEU A 60 4.10 7.54 -12.27
N CYS A 61 3.08 6.68 -12.24
CA CYS A 61 2.38 6.26 -13.46
C CYS A 61 1.54 7.41 -14.01
N TYR A 62 1.11 7.28 -15.28
CA TYR A 62 0.31 8.29 -15.96
C TYR A 62 -0.93 8.72 -15.17
N GLN A 63 -1.69 7.76 -14.64
CA GLN A 63 -2.90 8.05 -13.87
C GLN A 63 -2.61 8.80 -12.58
N CYS A 64 -1.58 8.41 -11.83
CA CYS A 64 -1.22 9.10 -10.60
C CYS A 64 -0.68 10.50 -10.86
N PHE A 65 0.12 10.67 -11.91
CA PHE A 65 0.63 11.98 -12.31
C PHE A 65 -0.51 12.95 -12.65
N LEU A 66 -1.46 12.54 -13.49
CA LEU A 66 -2.60 13.38 -13.89
C LEU A 66 -3.51 13.78 -12.73
N ASN A 67 -3.64 12.93 -11.72
CA ASN A 67 -4.47 13.16 -10.55
C ASN A 67 -3.66 13.73 -9.35
N SER A 68 -2.43 14.20 -9.58
CA SER A 68 -1.59 14.80 -8.55
C SER A 68 -1.36 16.28 -8.81
N THR A 69 -0.84 16.99 -7.79
CA THR A 69 -0.38 18.37 -7.91
C THR A 69 0.87 18.46 -8.81
N HIS A 70 1.64 17.38 -8.92
CA HIS A 70 2.91 17.31 -9.63
C HIS A 70 2.84 17.62 -11.13
N LYS A 71 1.64 17.54 -11.75
CA LYS A 71 1.43 17.97 -13.14
C LYS A 71 1.63 19.48 -13.36
N ALA A 72 1.53 20.27 -12.30
CA ALA A 72 1.75 21.72 -12.33
C ALA A 72 3.21 22.10 -11.99
N HIS A 73 4.05 21.15 -11.60
CA HIS A 73 5.46 21.37 -11.28
C HIS A 73 6.37 21.09 -12.49
N LYS A 74 7.67 21.39 -12.36
CA LYS A 74 8.68 20.92 -13.30
C LYS A 74 8.88 19.42 -13.13
N TYR A 75 8.54 18.66 -14.15
CA TYR A 75 8.72 17.21 -14.16
C TYR A 75 9.65 16.74 -15.29
N ARG A 76 10.06 15.49 -15.20
CA ARG A 76 10.70 14.73 -16.28
C ARG A 76 9.80 13.57 -16.63
N MET A 77 9.50 13.43 -17.91
CA MET A 77 8.90 12.22 -18.46
C MET A 77 10.03 11.32 -18.98
N THR A 78 9.97 10.04 -18.65
CA THR A 78 10.87 9.01 -19.16
C THR A 78 10.07 7.82 -19.65
N THR A 79 10.65 7.02 -20.54
CA THR A 79 10.07 5.76 -20.97
C THR A 79 10.66 4.65 -20.10
N SER A 80 9.81 3.84 -19.47
CA SER A 80 10.24 2.70 -18.66
C SER A 80 10.84 1.59 -19.54
N GLY A 81 11.88 0.94 -19.04
CA GLY A 81 12.42 -0.30 -19.61
C GLY A 81 11.61 -1.55 -19.25
N GLY A 82 10.48 -1.41 -18.53
CA GLY A 82 9.66 -2.53 -18.08
C GLY A 82 9.97 -3.02 -16.67
N SER A 83 10.48 -2.13 -15.82
CA SER A 83 10.75 -2.42 -14.42
C SER A 83 10.40 -1.21 -13.53
N GLY A 84 10.33 -1.45 -12.22
CA GLY A 84 9.94 -0.45 -11.23
C GLY A 84 8.43 -0.37 -11.01
N TYR A 85 8.02 0.42 -10.03
CA TYR A 85 6.63 0.61 -9.65
C TYR A 85 6.33 2.09 -9.35
N CYS A 86 5.06 2.45 -9.39
CA CYS A 86 4.60 3.79 -9.08
C CYS A 86 4.67 4.08 -7.57
N ASP A 87 5.38 5.15 -7.20
CA ASP A 87 5.62 5.59 -5.81
C ASP A 87 4.48 6.46 -5.24
N CYS A 88 3.34 6.51 -5.91
CA CYS A 88 2.17 7.23 -5.40
C CYS A 88 1.69 6.59 -4.09
N GLY A 89 1.62 7.40 -3.04
CA GLY A 89 1.26 6.98 -1.68
C GLY A 89 2.46 6.72 -0.78
N ASP A 90 3.67 6.65 -1.32
CA ASP A 90 4.89 6.49 -0.54
C ASP A 90 5.36 7.85 0.01
N VAL A 91 5.27 8.02 1.33
CA VAL A 91 5.66 9.27 2.01
C VAL A 91 7.18 9.52 2.02
N GLU A 92 7.99 8.47 1.82
CA GLU A 92 9.45 8.60 1.79
C GLU A 92 9.95 9.03 0.39
N ALA A 93 9.17 8.76 -0.66
CA ALA A 93 9.51 9.13 -2.04
C ALA A 93 9.26 10.62 -2.37
N TRP A 94 8.39 11.30 -1.62
CA TRP A 94 7.97 12.68 -1.93
C TRP A 94 8.08 13.60 -0.72
N LYS A 95 8.72 14.76 -0.91
CA LYS A 95 8.83 15.83 0.09
C LYS A 95 7.49 16.43 0.47
N GLN A 96 6.53 16.41 -0.46
CA GLN A 96 5.17 16.93 -0.32
C GLN A 96 4.24 16.21 -1.30
N ASP A 97 2.94 16.25 -1.01
CA ASP A 97 1.89 15.64 -1.83
C ASP A 97 2.20 14.19 -2.27
N PRO A 98 2.45 13.26 -1.30
CA PRO A 98 2.88 11.91 -1.63
C PRO A 98 1.81 11.09 -2.35
N ALA A 99 0.54 11.47 -2.27
CA ALA A 99 -0.58 10.76 -2.88
C ALA A 99 -1.36 11.64 -3.88
N CYS A 100 -1.79 11.03 -4.98
CA CYS A 100 -2.74 11.62 -5.92
C CYS A 100 -4.17 11.55 -5.37
N ASP A 101 -5.11 12.27 -5.98
CA ASP A 101 -6.50 12.34 -5.50
C ASP A 101 -7.22 10.98 -5.46
N LEU A 102 -6.75 9.99 -6.23
CA LEU A 102 -7.27 8.61 -6.21
C LEU A 102 -6.75 7.78 -5.02
N HIS A 103 -5.58 8.15 -4.47
CA HIS A 103 -4.91 7.42 -3.39
C HIS A 103 -4.79 8.27 -2.11
N LYS A 104 -5.41 9.45 -2.07
CA LYS A 104 -5.52 10.27 -0.85
C LYS A 104 -6.53 9.64 0.10
N VAL A 105 -6.21 9.65 1.38
CA VAL A 105 -7.15 9.31 2.44
C VAL A 105 -8.12 10.46 2.58
N GLN A 106 -9.41 10.19 2.44
CA GLN A 106 -10.41 11.09 3.01
C GLN A 106 -10.32 10.92 4.53
N GLN A 107 -9.52 11.77 5.18
CA GLN A 107 -9.65 11.94 6.62
C GLN A 107 -10.95 12.72 6.83
N ASP A 108 -12.05 12.00 7.05
CA ASP A 108 -13.19 12.63 7.72
C ASP A 108 -12.65 13.17 9.06
N GLU A 109 -12.77 14.48 9.28
CA GLU A 109 -12.19 15.25 10.39
C GLU A 109 -12.81 14.92 11.77
N GLN A 110 -13.16 13.65 12.04
CA GLN A 110 -13.71 13.19 13.31
C GLN A 110 -12.98 11.96 13.86
N GLN A 111 -11.68 12.08 14.16
CA GLN A 111 -11.09 11.26 15.21
C GLN A 111 -9.87 11.92 15.85
N THR A 112 -10.12 13.02 16.56
CA THR A 112 -9.25 13.46 17.64
C THR A 112 -9.15 12.35 18.70
N SER A 113 -7.93 11.84 18.91
CA SER A 113 -7.48 11.12 20.11
C SER A 113 -8.16 9.77 20.42
N LYS A 114 -7.57 8.69 19.91
CA LYS A 114 -7.42 7.45 20.71
C LYS A 114 -5.94 7.11 20.79
N LYS A 115 -5.28 7.70 21.78
CA LYS A 115 -3.98 7.24 22.29
C LYS A 115 -4.15 5.80 22.78
N CYS A 116 -3.45 4.85 22.17
CA CYS A 116 -3.26 3.53 22.78
C CYS A 116 -2.42 3.72 24.05
N GLU A 117 -3.06 3.64 25.21
CA GLU A 117 -2.38 3.50 26.49
C GLU A 117 -1.77 2.10 26.58
N ILE A 118 -0.45 2.02 26.45
CA ILE A 118 0.33 0.87 26.89
C ILE A 118 0.26 0.87 28.42
N LYS A 119 -0.46 -0.09 29.01
CA LYS A 119 -0.34 -0.38 30.45
C LYS A 119 0.88 -1.27 30.65
N GLN A 120 1.95 -0.67 31.17
CA GLN A 120 3.06 -1.39 31.76
C GLN A 120 2.57 -2.04 33.07
N ASP A 121 2.66 -3.35 33.18
CA ASP A 121 3.17 -3.96 34.41
C ASP A 121 3.74 -5.35 34.08
N VAL A 122 5.03 -5.50 34.36
CA VAL A 122 5.76 -6.77 34.25
C VAL A 122 5.86 -7.31 35.67
N SER A 123 5.19 -8.42 35.96
CA SER A 123 5.52 -9.18 37.17
C SER A 123 5.65 -10.66 36.90
N PHE A 124 6.75 -11.17 37.43
CA PHE A 124 7.38 -12.48 37.31
C PHE A 124 6.57 -13.60 38.00
N HIS A 125 6.77 -14.82 37.49
CA HIS A 125 6.57 -16.13 38.14
C HIS A 125 5.20 -16.50 38.72
N TYR A 126 4.59 -17.55 38.14
CA TYR A 126 4.27 -18.76 38.90
C TYR A 126 4.20 -20.01 38.01
N ILE A 127 4.75 -21.10 38.52
CA ILE A 127 4.93 -22.41 37.90
C ILE A 127 3.70 -23.29 38.20
N SER A 128 3.28 -24.09 37.21
CA SER A 128 2.64 -25.44 37.27
C SER A 128 1.56 -25.75 38.34
N THR A 129 0.36 -26.16 37.90
CA THR A 129 -0.32 -27.46 38.14
C THR A 129 -1.86 -27.37 38.22
N ASN A 130 -2.52 -28.16 37.36
CA ASN A 130 -3.64 -29.10 37.61
C ASN A 130 -4.88 -28.65 38.44
N THR A 131 -6.09 -28.70 37.85
CA THR A 131 -7.18 -29.66 38.22
C THR A 131 -8.49 -29.40 37.45
N LEU A 132 -9.16 -30.51 37.16
CA LEU A 132 -10.31 -30.73 36.28
C LEU A 132 -11.66 -30.33 36.90
N ASN A 133 -12.61 -30.01 36.01
CA ASN A 133 -14.07 -30.24 36.06
C ASN A 133 -14.91 -29.64 37.21
N LEU A 134 -15.94 -28.88 36.85
CA LEU A 134 -17.35 -29.32 36.97
C LEU A 134 -18.30 -28.23 36.43
N ILE A 135 -18.86 -28.42 35.23
CA ILE A 135 -20.24 -27.99 34.93
C ILE A 135 -20.91 -29.10 34.13
N SER A 136 -21.95 -29.72 34.67
CA SER A 136 -23.20 -29.96 33.94
C SER A 136 -24.27 -30.51 34.89
N SER A 137 -25.40 -29.83 34.84
CA SER A 137 -26.70 -30.09 35.43
C SER A 137 -27.27 -31.46 35.06
N VAL A 138 -28.02 -32.09 35.97
CA VAL A 138 -29.25 -32.84 35.64
C VAL A 138 -30.26 -32.67 36.77
N VAL A 139 -31.35 -31.99 36.44
CA VAL A 139 -32.65 -32.05 37.10
C VAL A 139 -33.38 -33.27 36.54
N VAL A 140 -34.19 -33.88 37.43
CA VAL A 140 -35.05 -35.08 37.32
C VAL A 140 -34.36 -36.45 37.32
#